data_AF-A0A259HFD8-F1
#
_entry.id   AF-A0A259HFD8-F1
#
_cell.length_a   1.000
_cell.length_b   1.000
_cell.length_c   1.000
_cell.angle_alpha   90.00
_cell.angle_beta   90.00
_cell.angle_gamma   90.00
#
_symmetry.space_group_name_H-M   'P 1'
#
loop_
_entity.id
_entity.type
_entity.pdbx_description
1 polymer ?
#
loop_
_entity_poly.entity_id
_entity_poly.type
_entity_poly.pdbx_seq_one_letter_code
_entity_poly.pdbx_strand_id
1 'polypeptide(L)'
;THTIGRKGAPGTTDKWTRKYIFPGGYIPAMSELVSALERNGWEVGDVEVLRYHYAYTLAEWYRRATMHRDEIVALYDERLFRMWQFYLAGAEQSFRHGSMVNFHIQSVKRRSSLPMTRDYMQQEWARLAALDEAPEWHLERKAAE
;
A
#
# COMPACT_ATOMS: atom_id res chain seq x y z
N THR A 1 7.19 -4.42 -6.77
CA THR A 1 5.90 -4.79 -6.15
C THR A 1 5.60 -3.86 -4.98
N HIS A 2 4.40 -3.27 -4.94
CA HIS A 2 3.91 -2.49 -3.79
C HIS A 2 2.68 -3.21 -3.22
N THR A 3 2.66 -3.53 -1.93
CA THR A 3 1.52 -4.24 -1.30
C THR A 3 1.42 -3.98 0.19
N ILE A 4 0.20 -4.03 0.72
CA ILE A 4 -0.03 -4.26 2.14
C ILE A 4 0.49 -5.66 2.50
N GLY A 5 1.15 -5.78 3.65
CA GLY A 5 1.72 -7.00 4.16
C GLY A 5 1.66 -7.06 5.69
N ARG A 6 2.15 -8.16 6.25
CA ARG A 6 2.28 -8.36 7.70
C ARG A 6 3.73 -8.58 8.09
N LYS A 7 4.13 -8.08 9.26
CA LYS A 7 5.37 -8.53 9.92
C LYS A 7 5.19 -9.92 10.52
N GLY A 8 6.24 -10.74 10.47
CA GLY A 8 6.24 -12.10 11.01
C GLY A 8 5.80 -13.16 10.00
N ALA A 9 5.39 -14.31 10.52
CA ALA A 9 4.99 -15.47 9.71
C ALA A 9 3.67 -15.24 8.95
N PRO A 10 3.37 -16.05 7.92
CA PRO A 10 2.06 -16.08 7.28
C PRO A 10 0.94 -16.26 8.31
N GLY A 11 -0.24 -15.72 8.00
CA GLY A 11 -1.39 -15.81 8.89
C GLY A 11 -2.67 -15.43 8.18
N THR A 12 -3.75 -15.23 8.92
CA THR A 12 -5.07 -14.93 8.35
C THR A 12 -5.42 -13.45 8.39
N THR A 13 -6.28 -13.00 7.48
CA THR A 13 -6.96 -11.70 7.56
C THR A 13 -8.12 -11.82 8.55
N ASP A 14 -8.41 -10.77 9.31
CA ASP A 14 -9.50 -10.82 10.30
C ASP A 14 -10.86 -11.05 9.61
N LYS A 15 -11.78 -11.70 10.35
CA LYS A 15 -13.07 -12.14 9.83
C LYS A 15 -13.99 -10.97 9.44
N TRP A 16 -13.89 -9.84 10.12
CA TRP A 16 -14.77 -8.70 9.90
C TRP A 16 -14.38 -7.98 8.61
N THR A 17 -13.10 -7.64 8.45
CA THR A 17 -12.56 -7.00 7.24
C THR A 17 -12.78 -7.89 6.02
N ARG A 18 -12.55 -9.20 6.14
CA ARG A 18 -12.82 -10.15 5.04
C ARG A 18 -14.29 -10.21 4.66
N LYS A 19 -15.22 -10.01 5.60
CA LYS A 19 -16.66 -10.07 5.31
C LYS A 19 -17.18 -8.77 4.70
N TYR A 20 -16.75 -7.62 5.21
CA TYR A 20 -17.39 -6.34 4.95
C TYR A 20 -16.60 -5.41 4.03
N ILE A 21 -15.27 -5.56 3.95
CA ILE A 21 -14.41 -4.61 3.23
C ILE A 21 -13.72 -5.28 2.04
N PHE A 22 -13.00 -6.38 2.28
CA PHE A 22 -12.26 -7.10 1.24
C PHE A 22 -12.59 -8.60 1.20
N PRO A 23 -13.73 -8.98 0.59
CA PRO A 23 -14.05 -10.38 0.33
C PRO A 23 -12.94 -11.08 -0.46
N GLY A 24 -12.41 -12.16 0.10
CA GLY A 24 -11.28 -12.91 -0.50
C GLY A 24 -9.90 -12.28 -0.27
N GLY A 25 -9.80 -11.13 0.40
CA GLY A 25 -8.55 -10.44 0.65
C GLY A 25 -7.57 -11.24 1.52
N TYR A 26 -6.31 -11.27 1.09
CA TYR A 26 -5.20 -11.87 1.80
C TYR A 26 -4.06 -10.88 1.97
N ILE A 27 -3.49 -10.81 3.18
CA ILE A 27 -2.34 -9.97 3.48
C ILE A 27 -1.11 -10.88 3.64
N PRO A 28 -0.16 -10.88 2.69
CA PRO A 28 0.98 -11.78 2.71
C PRO A 28 2.06 -11.38 3.72
N ALA A 29 2.84 -12.36 4.15
CA ALA A 29 4.11 -12.14 4.84
C ALA A 29 5.23 -11.90 3.82
N MET A 30 6.31 -11.23 4.27
CA MET A 30 7.51 -11.02 3.44
C MET A 30 8.07 -12.35 2.89
N SER A 31 8.07 -13.40 3.72
CA SER A 31 8.57 -14.72 3.32
C SER A 31 7.81 -15.32 2.15
N GLU A 32 6.49 -15.10 2.04
CA GLU A 32 5.68 -15.57 0.91
C GLU A 32 5.99 -14.78 -0.35
N LEU A 33 6.13 -13.46 -0.23
CA LEU A 33 6.45 -12.58 -1.35
C LEU A 33 7.82 -12.90 -1.93
N VAL A 34 8.86 -12.97 -1.10
CA VAL A 34 10.22 -13.28 -1.54
C VAL A 34 10.30 -14.69 -2.13
N SER A 35 9.71 -15.69 -1.45
CA SER A 35 9.66 -17.06 -1.97
C SER A 35 8.99 -17.14 -3.35
N ALA A 36 7.90 -16.40 -3.55
CA ALA A 36 7.21 -16.36 -4.83
C ALA A 36 8.04 -15.68 -5.93
N LEU A 37 8.73 -14.58 -5.60
CA LEU A 37 9.63 -13.89 -6.54
C LEU A 37 10.78 -14.80 -6.99
N GLU A 38 11.50 -15.39 -6.05
CA GLU A 38 12.67 -16.23 -6.32
C GLU A 38 12.31 -17.48 -7.15
N ARG A 39 11.20 -18.15 -6.82
CA ARG A 39 10.70 -19.31 -7.60
C ARG A 39 10.38 -18.96 -9.06
N ASN A 40 10.13 -17.69 -9.36
CA ASN A 40 9.84 -17.20 -10.70
C ASN A 40 11.04 -16.52 -11.38
N GLY A 41 12.26 -16.73 -10.85
CA GLY A 41 13.50 -16.23 -11.42
C GLY A 41 13.71 -14.72 -11.28
N TRP A 42 13.04 -14.10 -10.29
CA TRP A 42 13.30 -12.72 -9.92
C TRP A 42 14.28 -12.65 -8.75
N GLU A 43 15.19 -11.69 -8.79
CA GLU A 43 16.10 -11.38 -7.70
C GLU A 43 15.61 -10.12 -6.97
N VAL A 44 15.62 -10.13 -5.64
CA VAL A 44 15.27 -8.97 -4.82
C VAL A 44 16.47 -8.02 -4.78
N GLY A 45 16.28 -6.78 -5.23
CA GLY A 45 17.32 -5.75 -5.25
C GLY A 45 17.22 -4.76 -4.08
N ASP A 46 16.02 -4.46 -3.62
CA ASP A 46 15.78 -3.58 -2.46
C ASP A 46 14.41 -3.87 -1.83
N VAL A 47 14.29 -3.58 -0.53
CA VAL A 47 13.03 -3.65 0.21
C VAL A 47 12.91 -2.44 1.11
N GLU A 48 11.84 -1.68 0.91
CA GLU A 48 11.42 -0.61 1.81
C GLU A 48 10.11 -0.99 2.51
N VAL A 49 10.04 -0.68 3.83
CA VAL A 49 8.86 -0.96 4.66
C VAL A 49 8.24 0.34 5.14
N LEU A 50 7.12 0.72 4.53
CA LEU A 50 6.41 1.99 4.77
C LEU A 50 5.44 1.91 5.97
N ARG A 51 5.92 1.34 7.09
CA ARG A 51 5.10 0.97 8.27
C ARG A 51 4.15 2.06 8.78
N TYR A 52 4.67 3.28 9.00
CA TYR A 52 3.88 4.38 9.58
C TYR A 52 3.23 5.27 8.53
N HIS A 53 3.76 5.31 7.31
CA HIS A 53 3.18 6.10 6.22
C HIS A 53 1.72 5.71 5.97
N TYR A 54 1.42 4.40 6.00
CA TYR A 54 0.05 3.94 5.80
C TYR A 54 -0.86 4.23 7.00
N ALA A 55 -0.33 4.24 8.23
CA ALA A 55 -1.08 4.70 9.39
C ALA A 55 -1.47 6.17 9.26
N TYR A 56 -0.56 7.05 8.83
CA TYR A 56 -0.89 8.46 8.58
C TYR A 56 -1.89 8.64 7.44
N THR A 57 -1.77 7.84 6.38
CA THR A 57 -2.72 7.82 5.26
C THR A 57 -4.12 7.48 5.75
N LEU A 58 -4.27 6.40 6.53
CA LEU A 58 -5.56 5.97 7.08
C LEU A 58 -6.13 6.98 8.08
N ALA A 59 -5.29 7.62 8.89
CA ALA A 59 -5.73 8.69 9.80
C ALA A 59 -6.31 9.89 9.03
N GLU A 60 -5.67 10.29 7.92
CA GLU A 60 -6.17 11.37 7.08
C GLU A 60 -7.45 10.98 6.34
N TRP A 61 -7.55 9.73 5.86
CA TRP A 61 -8.79 9.22 5.27
C TRP A 61 -9.94 9.20 6.28
N TYR A 62 -9.68 8.76 7.51
CA TYR A 62 -10.67 8.79 8.59
C TYR A 62 -11.14 10.23 8.88
N ARG A 63 -10.20 11.17 9.00
CA ARG A 63 -10.49 12.58 9.24
C ARG A 63 -11.37 13.17 8.13
N ARG A 64 -11.02 12.93 6.86
CA ARG A 64 -11.77 13.43 5.71
C ARG A 64 -13.15 12.77 5.59
N ALA A 65 -13.24 11.45 5.76
CA ALA A 65 -14.53 10.76 5.75
C ALA A 65 -15.45 11.33 6.85
N THR A 66 -14.93 11.60 8.03
CA THR A 66 -15.71 12.16 9.15
C THR A 66 -16.16 13.60 8.85
N MET A 67 -15.30 14.42 8.24
CA MET A 67 -15.63 15.79 7.83
C MET A 67 -16.76 15.84 6.79
N HIS A 68 -16.78 14.88 5.85
CA HIS A 68 -17.76 14.80 4.77
C HIS A 68 -18.88 13.79 5.06
N ARG A 69 -19.20 13.56 6.33
CA ARG A 69 -20.21 12.58 6.76
C ARG A 69 -21.54 12.75 6.03
N ASP A 70 -22.08 13.97 6.03
CA ASP A 70 -23.44 14.20 5.54
C ASP A 70 -23.54 13.96 4.02
N GLU A 71 -22.48 14.27 3.28
CA GLU A 71 -22.37 13.95 1.85
C GLU A 71 -22.32 12.44 1.62
N ILE A 72 -21.50 11.70 2.39
CA ILE A 72 -21.39 10.25 2.28
C ILE A 72 -22.71 9.56 2.64
N VAL A 73 -23.37 10.01 3.70
CA VAL A 73 -24.67 9.45 4.13
C VAL A 73 -25.77 9.75 3.11
N ALA A 74 -25.76 10.92 2.48
CA ALA A 74 -26.71 11.26 1.42
C ALA A 74 -26.48 10.43 0.14
N LEU A 75 -25.24 10.11 -0.21
CA LEU A 75 -24.89 9.26 -1.36
C LEU A 75 -25.15 7.77 -1.10
N TYR A 76 -25.01 7.34 0.15
CA TYR A 76 -25.15 5.95 0.57
C TYR A 76 -26.17 5.84 1.71
N ASP A 77 -25.71 5.54 2.93
CA ASP A 77 -26.53 5.52 4.13
C ASP A 77 -25.66 5.61 5.40
N GLU A 78 -26.33 5.74 6.55
CA GLU A 78 -25.69 5.79 7.87
C GLU A 78 -24.90 4.51 8.17
N ARG A 79 -25.40 3.36 7.72
CA ARG A 79 -24.84 2.05 8.03
C ARG A 79 -23.48 1.88 7.36
N LEU A 80 -23.38 2.23 6.08
CA LEU A 80 -22.14 2.22 5.30
C LEU A 80 -21.15 3.20 5.90
N PHE A 81 -21.58 4.41 6.24
CA PHE A 81 -20.69 5.40 6.85
C PHE A 81 -20.06 4.88 8.15
N ARG A 82 -20.86 4.30 9.05
CA ARG A 82 -20.36 3.73 10.31
C ARG A 82 -19.43 2.53 10.08
N MET A 83 -19.77 1.67 9.11
CA MET A 83 -18.91 0.55 8.71
C MET A 83 -17.56 1.04 8.20
N TRP A 84 -17.57 2.06 7.34
CA TRP A 84 -16.36 2.65 6.77
C TRP A 84 -15.50 3.35 7.82
N GLN A 85 -16.11 4.12 8.72
CA GLN A 85 -15.41 4.72 9.85
C GLN A 85 -14.74 3.65 10.74
N PHE A 86 -15.47 2.58 11.07
CA PHE A 86 -14.93 1.50 11.89
C PHE A 86 -13.73 0.83 11.19
N TYR A 87 -13.84 0.56 9.89
CA TYR A 87 -12.75 0.01 9.11
C TYR A 87 -11.52 0.93 9.13
N LEU A 88 -11.68 2.22 8.82
CA LEU A 88 -10.56 3.16 8.75
C LEU A 88 -9.85 3.31 10.10
N ALA A 89 -10.61 3.43 11.19
CA ALA A 89 -10.04 3.48 12.54
C ALA A 89 -9.32 2.18 12.92
N GLY A 90 -9.94 1.02 12.68
CA GLY A 90 -9.31 -0.27 13.00
C GLY A 90 -8.08 -0.58 12.15
N ALA A 91 -8.12 -0.23 10.87
CA ALA A 91 -7.00 -0.36 9.96
C ALA A 91 -5.85 0.54 10.42
N GLU A 92 -6.11 1.81 10.72
CA GLU A 92 -5.09 2.77 11.18
C GLU A 92 -4.36 2.25 12.42
N GLN A 93 -5.11 1.76 13.42
CA GLN A 93 -4.54 1.16 14.62
C GLN A 93 -3.73 -0.12 14.33
N SER A 94 -4.17 -0.92 13.36
CA SER A 94 -3.47 -2.13 12.93
C SER A 94 -2.10 -1.85 12.29
N PHE A 95 -1.95 -0.71 11.61
CA PHE A 95 -0.66 -0.25 11.09
C PHE A 95 0.18 0.48 12.15
N ARG A 96 -0.44 1.29 13.01
CA ARG A 96 0.29 2.06 14.02
C ARG A 96 0.84 1.20 15.15
N HIS A 97 0.05 0.26 15.63
CA HIS A 97 0.36 -0.54 16.82
C HIS A 97 0.36 -2.05 16.56
N GLY A 98 -0.23 -2.49 15.46
CA GLY A 98 -0.32 -3.90 15.10
C GLY A 98 0.87 -4.41 14.30
N SER A 99 0.58 -5.37 13.42
CA SER A 99 1.56 -6.06 12.60
C SER A 99 1.48 -5.69 11.11
N MET A 100 0.59 -4.80 10.72
CA MET A 100 0.41 -4.43 9.31
C MET A 100 1.50 -3.45 8.85
N VAL A 101 1.94 -3.60 7.61
CA VAL A 101 2.96 -2.77 6.96
C VAL A 101 2.67 -2.65 5.47
N ASN A 102 3.25 -1.67 4.79
CA ASN A 102 3.33 -1.67 3.33
C ASN A 102 4.74 -2.02 2.90
N PHE A 103 4.86 -3.03 2.04
CA PHE A 103 6.11 -3.39 1.40
C PHE A 103 6.21 -2.71 0.04
N HIS A 104 7.38 -2.12 -0.21
CA HIS A 104 7.83 -1.78 -1.53
C HIS A 104 9.06 -2.62 -1.84
N ILE A 105 8.91 -3.59 -2.74
CA ILE A 105 9.96 -4.53 -3.12
C ILE A 105 10.40 -4.20 -4.55
N GLN A 106 11.67 -3.85 -4.70
CA GLN A 106 12.29 -3.75 -6.01
C GLN A 106 12.89 -5.10 -6.38
N SER A 107 12.46 -5.66 -7.51
CA SER A 107 12.93 -6.95 -8.01
C SER A 107 13.36 -6.84 -9.46
N VAL A 108 14.42 -7.57 -9.84
CA VAL A 108 15.00 -7.55 -11.18
C VAL A 108 15.24 -8.96 -11.73
N LYS A 109 15.18 -9.10 -13.05
CA LYS A 109 15.62 -10.33 -13.75
C LYS A 109 17.06 -10.27 -14.24
N ARG A 110 17.65 -9.08 -14.27
CA ARG A 110 19.04 -8.84 -14.66
C ARG A 110 19.72 -8.04 -13.56
N ARG A 111 20.82 -8.57 -13.03
CA ARG A 111 21.60 -7.94 -11.94
C ARG A 111 22.09 -6.54 -12.29
N SER A 112 22.48 -6.34 -13.55
CA SER A 112 22.96 -5.06 -14.05
C SER A 112 21.88 -3.98 -14.21
N SER A 113 20.60 -4.30 -13.98
CA SER A 113 19.51 -3.32 -14.08
C SER A 113 19.52 -2.29 -12.94
N LEU A 114 20.23 -2.55 -11.84
CA LEU A 114 20.35 -1.62 -10.72
C LEU A 114 21.79 -1.10 -10.61
N PRO A 115 21.98 0.19 -10.33
CA PRO A 115 23.27 0.71 -9.89
C PRO A 115 23.73 0.04 -8.60
N MET A 116 25.03 0.10 -8.33
CA MET A 116 25.63 -0.50 -7.12
C MET A 116 25.12 0.16 -5.82
N THR A 117 24.78 1.45 -5.87
CA THR A 117 24.24 2.20 -4.73
C THR A 117 22.82 2.67 -5.01
N ARG A 118 22.08 3.01 -3.95
CA ARG A 118 20.67 3.44 -4.03
C ARG A 118 20.49 4.93 -4.31
N ASP A 119 21.57 5.65 -4.61
CA ASP A 119 21.55 7.12 -4.76
C ASP A 119 20.64 7.56 -5.90
N TYR A 120 20.46 6.71 -6.91
CA TYR A 120 19.52 6.97 -8.01
C TYR A 120 18.08 7.20 -7.52
N MET A 121 17.67 6.60 -6.39
CA MET A 121 16.33 6.83 -5.82
C MET A 121 16.21 8.26 -5.28
N GLN A 122 17.24 8.75 -4.58
CA GLN A 122 17.26 10.11 -4.04
C GLN A 122 17.41 11.16 -5.13
N GLN A 123 18.25 10.88 -6.13
CA GLN A 123 18.41 11.74 -7.30
C GLN A 123 17.10 11.87 -8.06
N GLU A 124 16.40 10.76 -8.28
CA GLU A 124 15.11 10.77 -8.96
C GLU A 124 14.04 11.47 -8.12
N TRP A 125 14.00 11.24 -6.81
CA TRP A 125 13.11 11.97 -5.90
C TRP A 125 13.33 13.49 -5.98
N ALA A 126 14.59 13.94 -5.91
CA ALA A 126 14.93 15.37 -6.00
C ALA A 126 14.54 15.94 -7.37
N ARG A 127 14.79 15.19 -8.46
CA ARG A 127 14.38 15.58 -9.82
C ARG A 127 12.87 15.75 -9.91
N LEU A 128 12.10 14.78 -9.41
CA LEU A 128 10.63 14.81 -9.43
C LEU A 128 10.04 15.90 -8.55
N ALA A 129 10.62 16.15 -7.37
CA ALA A 129 10.17 17.19 -6.44
C ALA A 129 10.44 18.61 -6.95
N ALA A 130 11.40 18.78 -7.88
CA ALA A 130 11.72 20.05 -8.50
C ALA A 130 10.86 20.37 -9.75
N LEU A 131 9.97 19.47 -10.17
CA LEU A 131 9.06 19.73 -11.28
C LEU A 131 7.91 20.62 -10.81
N ASP A 132 7.63 21.69 -11.57
CA ASP A 132 6.47 22.56 -11.33
C ASP A 132 5.14 21.88 -11.69
N GLU A 133 5.21 20.91 -12.61
CA GLU A 133 4.08 20.11 -13.08
C GLU A 133 4.29 18.64 -12.74
N ALA A 134 3.19 17.93 -12.49
CA ALA A 134 3.26 16.49 -12.24
C ALA A 134 3.87 15.78 -13.48
N PRO A 135 4.81 14.84 -13.28
CA PRO A 135 5.39 14.10 -14.40
C PRO A 135 4.30 13.30 -15.12
N GLU A 136 4.35 13.28 -16.45
CA GLU A 136 3.57 12.30 -17.23
C GLU A 136 4.07 10.89 -16.90
N TRP A 137 3.20 10.07 -16.32
CA TRP A 137 3.56 8.70 -15.97
C TRP A 137 3.47 7.83 -17.21
N HIS A 138 4.54 7.13 -17.56
CA HIS A 138 4.58 6.25 -18.74
C HIS A 138 3.53 5.11 -18.73
N LEU A 139 2.87 4.85 -17.59
CA LEU A 139 1.73 3.93 -17.47
C LEU A 139 0.37 4.58 -17.80
N GLU A 140 0.29 5.89 -18.00
CA GLU A 140 -0.93 6.59 -18.45
C GLU A 140 -1.19 6.39 -19.95
N ARG A 141 -0.23 5.85 -20.71
CA ARG A 141 -0.42 5.58 -22.13
C ARG A 141 -1.14 4.24 -22.38
N LYS A 142 -2.40 4.40 -22.82
CA LYS A 142 -3.36 3.44 -23.43
C LYS A 142 -4.40 2.80 -22.51
N ALA A 143 -5.22 3.62 -21.85
CA ALA A 143 -6.59 3.24 -21.50
C ALA A 143 -7.65 3.81 -22.48
N ALA A 144 -7.21 4.35 -23.62
CA ALA A 144 -8.05 4.93 -24.66
C ALA A 144 -7.52 4.57 -26.06
N GLU A 145 -7.57 3.29 -26.41
CA GLU A 145 -7.64 2.76 -27.78
C GLU A 145 -8.50 1.50 -27.76
#